data_AF-A0A1T5CZI0-F1
#
_entry.id   AF-A0A1T5CZI0-F1
#
_cell.length_a   1.000
_cell.length_b   1.000
_cell.length_c   1.000
_cell.angle_alpha   90.00
_cell.angle_beta   90.00
_cell.angle_gamma   90.00
#
_symmetry.space_group_name_H-M   'P 1'
#
loop_
_entity.id
_entity.type
_entity.pdbx_description
1 polymer ?
#
loop_
_entity_poly.entity_id
_entity_poly.type
_entity_poly.pdbx_seq_one_letter_code
_entity_poly.pdbx_strand_id
1 'polypeptide(L)'
;MIYQLANNLNRKGVPEAMALGYILADYNFNDIEVTKAVQSAYSNTSDFGSDEYKPKNNSATNDRKKTNLNTDPEFENNEDKPSFIDKLEMFLNNRYNFRYNRVLGKLEFKTIKAVKYKPMTDFAENSILREILKAKVKCSINSLRNLLHSDYCEMFDPFDVYFQNLPKFEEETEYIEQLADTITTTKQELWRICFKKWFVAMVACVLDEKQVNQTVIVFSGKQGLGNHLDRKTNAETTQRIHLFRNHKSEQ
;
A
#
# COMPACT_ATOMS: atom_id res chain seq x y z
N MET A 1 25.55 -5.14 17.42
CA MET A 1 25.67 -4.58 16.05
C MET A 1 25.92 -3.07 16.10
N ILE A 2 25.09 -2.29 16.81
CA ILE A 2 25.22 -0.83 16.92
C ILE A 2 26.53 -0.38 17.56
N TYR A 3 26.96 -1.03 18.65
CA TYR A 3 28.23 -0.74 19.33
C TYR A 3 29.47 -0.85 18.40
N GLN A 4 29.50 -1.87 17.52
CA GLN A 4 30.60 -2.04 16.56
C GLN A 4 30.59 -0.95 15.49
N LEU A 5 29.41 -0.53 15.04
CA LEU A 5 29.27 0.59 14.11
C LEU A 5 29.75 1.91 14.75
N ALA A 6 29.33 2.18 15.99
CA ALA A 6 29.75 3.34 16.76
C ALA A 6 31.28 3.37 16.99
N ASN A 7 31.90 2.24 17.31
CA ASN A 7 33.37 2.15 17.42
C ASN A 7 34.09 2.43 16.11
N ASN A 8 33.53 2.00 14.97
CA ASN A 8 34.11 2.31 13.65
C ASN A 8 33.98 3.80 13.30
N LEU A 9 32.89 4.46 13.69
CA LEU A 9 32.72 5.91 13.52
C LEU A 9 33.66 6.70 14.45
N ASN A 10 33.82 6.24 15.70
CA ASN A 10 34.78 6.79 16.66
C ASN A 10 36.21 6.73 16.09
N ARG A 11 36.63 5.55 15.62
CA ARG A 11 37.95 5.36 14.97
C ARG A 11 38.18 6.24 13.74
N LYS A 12 37.13 6.52 12.97
CA LYS A 12 37.16 7.43 11.81
C LYS A 12 37.10 8.91 12.17
N GLY A 13 37.00 9.26 13.46
CA GLY A 13 36.99 10.64 13.94
C GLY A 13 35.65 11.35 13.70
N VAL A 14 34.54 10.61 13.55
CA VAL A 14 33.21 11.22 13.45
C VAL A 14 32.75 11.65 14.85
N PRO A 15 32.38 12.93 15.09
CA PRO A 15 31.94 13.41 16.40
C PRO A 15 30.73 12.62 16.94
N GLU A 16 30.69 12.37 18.26
CA GLU A 16 29.66 11.57 18.92
C GLU A 16 28.24 12.02 18.59
N ALA A 17 27.97 13.33 18.62
CA ALA A 17 26.65 13.88 18.32
C ALA A 17 26.18 13.57 16.88
N MET A 18 27.11 13.60 15.91
CA MET A 18 26.79 13.24 14.53
C MET A 18 26.60 11.72 14.38
N ALA A 19 27.44 10.92 15.03
CA ALA A 19 27.30 9.47 15.03
C ALA A 19 25.96 9.02 15.64
N LEU A 20 25.54 9.64 16.75
CA LEU A 20 24.24 9.38 17.38
C LEU A 20 23.09 9.74 16.43
N GLY A 21 23.16 10.91 15.78
CA GLY A 21 22.16 11.34 14.80
C GLY A 21 22.01 10.39 13.60
N TYR A 22 23.13 9.98 12.99
CA TYR A 22 23.11 9.03 11.87
C TYR A 22 22.57 7.65 12.29
N ILE A 23 23.01 7.15 13.45
CA ILE A 23 22.59 5.83 13.93
C ILE A 23 21.10 5.84 14.30
N LEU A 24 20.59 6.88 14.95
CA LEU A 24 19.15 6.98 15.29
C LEU A 24 18.27 7.13 14.04
N ALA A 25 18.72 7.89 13.05
CA ALA A 25 17.98 8.07 11.80
C ALA A 25 17.90 6.76 10.98
N ASP A 26 18.97 5.98 10.93
CA ASP A 26 19.05 4.74 10.15
C ASP A 26 18.47 3.52 10.89
N TYR A 27 18.55 3.51 12.22
CA TYR A 27 18.15 2.38 13.07
C TYR A 27 17.07 2.84 14.06
N ASN A 28 15.81 2.73 13.62
CA ASN A 28 14.57 3.08 14.34
C ASN A 28 14.32 2.21 15.59
N PHE A 29 15.29 2.13 16.50
CA PHE A 29 15.30 1.35 17.74
C PHE A 29 15.04 2.25 18.96
N ASN A 30 14.74 1.60 20.09
CA ASN A 30 14.53 2.24 21.39
C ASN A 30 15.71 3.19 21.73
N ASP A 31 15.42 4.50 21.72
CA ASP A 31 16.36 5.63 21.86
C ASP A 31 17.36 5.45 23.03
N ILE A 32 16.91 4.81 24.10
CA ILE A 32 17.70 4.56 25.32
C ILE A 32 18.83 3.55 25.09
N GLU A 33 18.60 2.47 24.34
CA GLU A 33 19.60 1.42 24.13
C GLU A 33 20.68 1.88 23.13
N VAL A 34 20.26 2.60 22.09
CA VAL A 34 21.17 3.17 21.08
C VAL A 34 22.07 4.21 21.72
N THR A 35 21.49 5.14 22.48
CA THR A 35 22.26 6.20 23.15
C THR A 35 23.31 5.62 24.10
N LYS A 36 22.96 4.61 24.91
CA LYS A 36 23.91 3.92 25.80
C LYS A 36 25.04 3.22 25.03
N ALA A 37 24.71 2.56 23.93
CA ALA A 37 25.70 1.87 23.11
C ALA A 37 26.68 2.85 22.44
N VAL A 38 26.19 3.99 21.94
CA VAL A 38 27.03 5.04 21.33
C VAL A 38 27.91 5.70 22.39
N GLN A 39 27.35 6.10 23.53
CA GLN A 39 28.12 6.68 24.64
C GLN A 39 29.22 5.73 25.14
N SER A 40 28.92 4.44 25.26
CA SER A 40 29.91 3.43 25.65
C SER A 40 31.03 3.27 24.61
N ALA A 41 30.73 3.39 23.32
CA ALA A 41 31.73 3.31 22.25
C ALA A 41 32.63 4.58 22.20
N TYR A 42 32.07 5.74 22.54
CA TYR A 42 32.78 7.03 22.55
C TYR A 42 33.45 7.37 23.89
N SER A 43 33.20 6.58 24.94
CA SER A 43 33.89 6.69 26.22
C SER A 43 35.40 6.42 26.10
N ASN A 44 35.84 5.71 25.04
CA ASN A 44 37.25 5.46 24.79
C ASN A 44 37.85 6.53 23.86
N THR A 45 38.30 7.65 24.45
CA THR A 45 38.82 8.81 23.71
C THR A 45 40.17 8.57 23.03
N SER A 46 40.92 7.53 23.44
CA SER A 46 42.18 7.15 22.77
C SER A 46 41.98 6.62 21.36
N ASP A 47 40.78 6.12 21.06
CA ASP A 47 40.49 5.48 19.78
C ASP A 47 39.95 6.48 18.75
N PHE A 48 39.61 7.70 19.17
CA PHE A 48 39.01 8.70 18.29
C PHE A 48 39.99 9.16 17.21
N GLY A 49 39.61 8.98 15.94
CA GLY A 49 40.45 9.38 14.80
C GLY A 49 41.75 8.59 14.68
N SER A 50 41.86 7.43 15.33
CA SER A 50 43.05 6.57 15.30
C SER A 50 43.24 5.82 13.98
N ASP A 51 42.25 5.82 13.08
CA ASP A 51 42.33 5.13 11.79
C ASP A 51 43.13 5.95 10.77
N GLU A 52 44.47 5.81 10.79
CA GLU A 52 45.32 6.29 9.69
C GLU A 52 44.97 5.52 8.40
N TYR A 53 44.22 6.16 7.51
CA TYR A 53 43.98 5.63 6.18
C TYR A 53 45.32 5.40 5.46
N LYS A 54 45.72 4.14 5.30
CA LYS A 54 46.86 3.73 4.47
C LYS A 54 46.32 3.03 3.22
N PRO A 55 46.49 3.60 2.02
CA PRO A 55 46.07 2.93 0.79
C PRO A 55 46.86 1.62 0.65
N LYS A 56 46.15 0.51 0.40
CA LYS A 56 46.77 -0.80 0.19
C LYS A 56 47.52 -0.81 -1.15
N ASN A 57 48.83 -0.60 -1.10
CA ASN A 57 49.72 -0.98 -2.19
C ASN A 57 49.87 -2.51 -2.18
N ASN A 58 49.11 -3.21 -3.01
CA ASN A 58 49.32 -4.63 -3.26
C ASN A 58 50.56 -4.80 -4.15
N SER A 59 51.71 -5.05 -3.53
CA SER A 59 52.91 -5.51 -4.23
C SER A 59 52.84 -7.03 -4.42
N ALA A 60 52.43 -7.48 -5.60
CA ALA A 60 52.91 -8.74 -6.15
C ALA A 60 53.99 -8.39 -7.20
N THR A 61 55.20 -8.87 -6.94
CA THR A 61 56.38 -8.81 -7.81
C THR A 61 56.05 -9.12 -9.27
N ASN A 62 56.44 -8.24 -10.19
CA ASN A 62 56.99 -8.63 -11.49
C ASN A 62 57.81 -7.50 -12.12
N ASP A 63 58.88 -7.94 -12.76
CA ASP A 63 59.98 -7.19 -13.32
C ASP A 63 59.60 -6.08 -14.33
N ARG A 64 60.50 -5.10 -14.36
CA ARG A 64 60.49 -3.90 -15.19
C ARG A 64 60.32 -4.23 -16.69
N LYS A 65 59.33 -3.61 -17.33
CA LYS A 65 59.51 -3.08 -18.70
C LYS A 65 58.82 -1.73 -18.83
N LYS A 66 59.65 -0.70 -19.07
CA LYS A 66 59.24 0.66 -19.41
C LYS A 66 58.39 0.66 -20.67
N THR A 67 57.24 1.33 -20.64
CA THR A 67 56.72 2.10 -21.78
C THR A 67 55.99 3.33 -21.27
N ASN A 68 56.22 4.44 -21.98
CA ASN A 68 55.86 5.80 -21.65
C ASN A 68 54.35 6.07 -21.63
N LEU A 69 54.00 7.06 -20.80
CA LEU A 69 52.93 8.05 -20.92
C LEU A 69 52.15 8.05 -22.25
N ASN A 70 50.84 7.78 -22.17
CA ASN A 70 49.72 8.60 -22.65
C ASN A 70 48.50 7.71 -22.96
N THR A 71 47.64 7.50 -21.97
CA THR A 71 46.22 7.23 -22.23
C THR A 71 45.42 7.80 -21.07
N ASP A 72 44.48 8.69 -21.39
CA ASP A 72 43.50 9.25 -20.47
C ASP A 72 42.76 8.12 -19.71
N PRO A 73 42.40 8.32 -18.42
CA PRO A 73 41.54 7.36 -17.74
C PRO A 73 40.15 7.42 -18.39
N GLU A 74 39.79 6.38 -19.14
CA GLU A 74 38.39 6.10 -19.47
C GLU A 74 37.61 6.04 -18.15
N PHE A 75 36.75 7.04 -17.96
CA PHE A 75 35.70 6.99 -16.96
C PHE A 75 34.75 5.86 -17.35
N GLU A 76 34.96 4.66 -16.80
CA GLU A 76 33.92 3.64 -16.79
C GLU A 76 32.70 4.20 -16.02
N ASN A 77 31.71 4.67 -16.78
CA ASN A 77 30.42 5.11 -16.27
C ASN A 77 29.77 3.96 -15.47
N ASN A 78 29.83 4.03 -14.14
CA ASN A 78 29.10 3.14 -13.23
C ASN A 78 27.60 3.50 -13.17
N GLU A 79 27.03 4.10 -14.22
CA GLU A 79 25.61 4.47 -14.28
C GLU A 79 24.71 3.31 -14.76
N ASP A 80 25.28 2.23 -15.31
CA ASP A 80 24.50 1.14 -15.92
C ASP A 80 24.13 -0.02 -14.98
N LYS A 81 24.49 0.03 -13.68
CA LYS A 81 24.15 -1.05 -12.73
C LYS A 81 22.82 -0.74 -12.05
N PRO A 82 21.75 -1.54 -12.26
CA PRO A 82 20.46 -1.29 -11.63
C PRO A 82 20.60 -1.33 -10.11
N SER A 83 19.95 -0.37 -9.46
CA SER A 83 19.96 -0.22 -8.01
C SER A 83 19.30 -1.43 -7.34
N PHE A 84 19.44 -1.52 -6.01
CA PHE A 84 18.75 -2.59 -5.27
C PHE A 84 17.23 -2.48 -5.37
N ILE A 85 16.69 -1.26 -5.45
CA ILE A 85 15.25 -1.03 -5.58
C ILE A 85 14.77 -1.40 -6.99
N ASP A 86 15.52 -1.05 -8.04
CA ASP A 86 15.17 -1.44 -9.42
C ASP A 86 15.12 -2.96 -9.58
N LYS A 87 16.07 -3.68 -9.00
CA LYS A 87 16.09 -5.16 -9.02
C LYS A 87 14.88 -5.76 -8.28
N LEU A 88 14.44 -5.11 -7.21
CA LEU A 88 13.26 -5.53 -6.45
C LEU A 88 11.98 -5.28 -7.27
N GLU A 89 11.81 -4.09 -7.82
CA GLU A 89 10.66 -3.75 -8.67
C GLU A 89 10.60 -4.64 -9.90
N MET A 90 11.72 -4.86 -10.59
CA MET A 90 11.80 -5.82 -11.70
C MET A 90 11.39 -7.23 -11.27
N PHE A 91 11.82 -7.70 -10.10
CA PHE A 91 11.43 -9.02 -9.61
C PHE A 91 9.90 -9.11 -9.40
N LEU A 92 9.32 -8.08 -8.79
CA LEU A 92 7.92 -8.00 -8.43
C LEU A 92 7.02 -7.85 -9.67
N ASN A 93 7.34 -6.91 -10.57
CA ASN A 93 6.60 -6.65 -11.82
C ASN A 93 6.57 -7.88 -12.74
N ASN A 94 7.58 -8.73 -12.70
CA ASN A 94 7.65 -9.96 -13.47
C ASN A 94 6.83 -11.12 -12.89
N ARG A 95 6.22 -10.97 -11.71
CA ARG A 95 5.50 -12.06 -11.02
C ARG A 95 4.12 -11.69 -10.53
N TYR A 96 3.92 -10.44 -10.15
CA TYR A 96 2.72 -9.98 -9.45
C TYR A 96 2.20 -8.68 -10.03
N ASN A 97 0.91 -8.45 -9.81
CA ASN A 97 0.31 -7.13 -9.88
C ASN A 97 -0.19 -6.77 -8.49
N PHE A 98 0.19 -5.59 -8.03
CA PHE A 98 -0.25 -5.01 -6.77
C PHE A 98 -1.20 -3.85 -7.06
N ARG A 99 -2.12 -3.60 -6.13
CA ARG A 99 -2.97 -2.42 -6.15
C ARG A 99 -3.43 -2.09 -4.74
N TYR A 100 -3.63 -0.83 -4.44
CA TYR A 100 -4.22 -0.40 -3.19
C TYR A 100 -5.71 -0.12 -3.38
N ASN A 101 -6.56 -0.94 -2.78
CA ASN A 101 -8.01 -0.75 -2.83
C ASN A 101 -8.41 0.41 -1.92
N ARG A 102 -8.75 1.55 -2.52
CA ARG A 102 -9.11 2.79 -1.79
C ARG A 102 -10.35 2.60 -0.93
N VAL A 103 -11.34 1.87 -1.43
CA VAL A 103 -12.62 1.64 -0.75
C VAL A 103 -12.46 0.72 0.47
N LEU A 104 -11.64 -0.33 0.35
CA LEU A 104 -11.37 -1.23 1.47
C LEU A 104 -10.24 -0.74 2.38
N GLY A 105 -9.44 0.24 1.95
CA GLY A 105 -8.22 0.67 2.63
C GLY A 105 -7.16 -0.42 2.73
N LYS A 106 -7.11 -1.34 1.75
CA LYS A 106 -6.29 -2.56 1.81
C LYS A 106 -5.44 -2.73 0.56
N LEU A 107 -4.20 -3.17 0.77
CA LEU A 107 -3.36 -3.63 -0.32
C LEU A 107 -3.86 -5.00 -0.81
N GLU A 108 -3.89 -5.17 -2.12
CA GLU A 108 -4.26 -6.41 -2.78
C GLU A 108 -3.19 -6.80 -3.79
N PHE A 109 -3.05 -8.10 -4.04
CA PHE A 109 -2.13 -8.62 -5.03
C PHE A 109 -2.71 -9.81 -5.77
N LYS A 110 -2.15 -10.08 -6.94
CA LYS A 110 -2.35 -11.32 -7.69
C LYS A 110 -1.05 -11.70 -8.38
N THR A 111 -0.89 -12.97 -8.72
CA THR A 111 0.15 -13.35 -9.69
C THR A 111 -0.29 -12.93 -11.09
N ILE A 112 0.66 -12.73 -12.01
CA ILE A 112 0.35 -12.32 -13.40
C ILE A 112 -0.68 -13.25 -14.06
N LYS A 113 -0.58 -14.56 -13.80
CA LYS A 113 -1.48 -15.58 -14.37
C LYS A 113 -2.85 -15.64 -13.68
N ALA A 114 -3.01 -15.01 -12.51
CA ALA A 114 -4.25 -15.05 -11.78
C ALA A 114 -5.22 -13.96 -12.26
N VAL A 115 -6.52 -14.27 -12.16
CA VAL A 115 -7.59 -13.32 -12.49
C VAL A 115 -8.00 -12.52 -11.25
N LYS A 116 -8.14 -13.18 -10.11
CA LYS A 116 -8.66 -12.57 -8.87
C LYS A 116 -7.55 -12.03 -7.99
N TYR A 117 -7.72 -10.79 -7.56
CA TYR A 117 -6.92 -10.18 -6.50
C TYR A 117 -7.24 -10.80 -5.14
N LYS A 118 -6.22 -10.90 -4.30
CA LYS A 118 -6.29 -11.37 -2.92
C LYS A 118 -5.77 -10.28 -1.99
N PRO A 119 -6.27 -10.19 -0.76
CA PRO A 119 -5.73 -9.24 0.22
C PRO A 119 -4.26 -9.57 0.50
N MET A 120 -3.44 -8.54 0.65
CA MET A 120 -2.11 -8.68 1.20
C MET A 120 -2.23 -9.00 2.69
N THR A 121 -1.64 -10.11 3.11
CA THR A 121 -1.57 -10.54 4.51
C THR A 121 -0.11 -10.68 4.91
N ASP A 122 0.19 -10.68 6.21
CA ASP A 122 1.56 -10.96 6.69
C ASP A 122 2.11 -12.28 6.14
N PHE A 123 1.26 -13.29 5.99
CA PHE A 123 1.66 -14.57 5.38
C PHE A 123 2.04 -14.41 3.90
N ALA A 124 1.28 -13.61 3.14
CA ALA A 124 1.58 -13.33 1.74
C ALA A 124 2.88 -12.51 1.61
N GLU A 125 3.08 -11.49 2.42
CA GLU A 125 4.31 -10.69 2.43
C GLU A 125 5.54 -11.55 2.74
N ASN A 126 5.46 -12.39 3.76
CA ASN A 126 6.54 -13.32 4.11
C ASN A 126 6.80 -14.35 2.98
N SER A 127 5.75 -14.78 2.28
CA SER A 127 5.88 -15.69 1.14
C SER A 127 6.60 -15.01 -0.03
N ILE A 128 6.22 -13.77 -0.36
CA ILE A 128 6.85 -12.95 -1.40
C ILE A 128 8.30 -12.64 -1.02
N LEU A 129 8.57 -12.24 0.22
CA LEU A 129 9.93 -12.00 0.72
C LEU A 129 10.82 -13.24 0.55
N ARG A 130 10.31 -14.43 0.92
CA ARG A 130 11.03 -15.69 0.70
C ARG A 130 11.38 -15.91 -0.77
N GLU A 131 10.47 -15.58 -1.69
CA GLU A 131 10.73 -15.71 -3.14
C GLU A 131 11.79 -14.71 -3.64
N ILE A 132 11.71 -13.45 -3.18
CA ILE A 132 12.71 -12.41 -3.47
C ILE A 132 14.10 -12.86 -3.03
N LEU A 133 14.23 -13.33 -1.78
CA LEU A 133 15.50 -13.79 -1.22
C LEU A 133 16.05 -15.02 -1.95
N LYS A 134 15.18 -15.95 -2.37
CA LYS A 134 15.58 -17.11 -3.20
C LYS A 134 16.13 -16.69 -4.56
N ALA A 135 15.64 -15.59 -5.12
CA ALA A 135 16.17 -15.01 -6.34
C ALA A 135 17.44 -14.16 -6.13
N LYS A 136 18.01 -14.18 -4.91
CA LYS A 136 19.22 -13.42 -4.52
C LYS A 136 19.05 -11.91 -4.67
N VAL A 137 17.81 -11.41 -4.61
CA VAL A 137 17.53 -9.98 -4.54
C VAL A 137 17.58 -9.55 -3.07
N LYS A 138 18.39 -8.53 -2.76
CA LYS A 138 18.54 -8.02 -1.40
C LYS A 138 17.28 -7.23 -1.03
N CYS A 139 16.53 -7.71 -0.04
CA CYS A 139 15.31 -7.08 0.43
C CYS A 139 15.05 -7.43 1.91
N SER A 140 14.49 -6.50 2.67
CA SER A 140 13.96 -6.74 4.02
C SER A 140 12.43 -6.66 4.00
N ILE A 141 11.77 -7.21 5.01
CA ILE A 141 10.30 -7.11 5.12
C ILE A 141 9.85 -5.65 5.16
N ASN A 142 10.58 -4.77 5.85
CA ASN A 142 10.28 -3.35 5.93
C ASN A 142 10.47 -2.66 4.57
N SER A 143 11.54 -2.98 3.84
CA SER A 143 11.76 -2.44 2.49
C SER A 143 10.64 -2.86 1.54
N LEU A 144 10.18 -4.11 1.62
CA LEU A 144 9.04 -4.61 0.84
C LEU A 144 7.76 -3.85 1.19
N ARG A 145 7.45 -3.72 2.49
CA ARG A 145 6.26 -3.00 2.96
C ARG A 145 6.28 -1.54 2.53
N ASN A 146 7.40 -0.85 2.72
CA ASN A 146 7.54 0.55 2.35
C ASN A 146 7.34 0.77 0.85
N LEU A 147 7.92 -0.11 0.02
CA LEU A 147 7.71 -0.08 -1.44
C LEU A 147 6.23 -0.31 -1.77
N LEU A 148 5.61 -1.34 -1.20
CA LEU A 148 4.21 -1.65 -1.47
C LEU A 148 3.21 -0.60 -0.93
N HIS A 149 3.64 0.26 -0.03
CA HIS A 149 2.89 1.41 0.49
C HIS A 149 3.32 2.74 -0.15
N SER A 150 4.12 2.72 -1.21
CA SER A 150 4.46 3.91 -2.00
C SER A 150 3.61 3.99 -3.28
N ASP A 151 3.92 4.99 -4.09
CA ASP A 151 3.47 5.18 -5.48
C ASP A 151 3.78 4.01 -6.43
N TYR A 152 4.57 3.02 -6.01
CA TYR A 152 4.75 1.75 -6.73
C TYR A 152 3.42 0.99 -6.88
N CYS A 153 2.52 1.08 -5.90
CA CYS A 153 1.22 0.43 -5.96
C CYS A 153 0.14 1.41 -6.44
N GLU A 154 -0.46 1.10 -7.59
CA GLU A 154 -1.55 1.91 -8.13
C GLU A 154 -2.77 1.91 -7.21
N MET A 155 -3.36 3.10 -7.05
CA MET A 155 -4.61 3.29 -6.34
C MET A 155 -5.76 2.77 -7.19
N PHE A 156 -6.53 1.83 -6.64
CA PHE A 156 -7.65 1.19 -7.30
C PHE A 156 -8.96 1.52 -6.59
N ASP A 157 -9.92 2.05 -7.35
CA ASP A 157 -11.29 2.23 -6.91
C ASP A 157 -12.21 1.23 -7.65
N PRO A 158 -12.82 0.26 -6.95
CA PRO A 158 -13.72 -0.71 -7.57
C PRO A 158 -15.00 -0.07 -8.14
N PHE A 159 -15.46 1.05 -7.60
CA PHE A 159 -16.65 1.74 -8.11
C PHE A 159 -16.33 2.45 -9.41
N ASP A 160 -15.23 3.21 -9.47
CA ASP A 160 -14.81 3.88 -10.70
C ASP A 160 -14.68 2.88 -11.86
N VAL A 161 -13.99 1.76 -11.61
CA VAL A 161 -13.82 0.71 -12.60
C VAL A 161 -15.16 0.07 -12.98
N TYR A 162 -16.07 -0.15 -12.04
CA TYR A 162 -17.39 -0.66 -12.36
C TYR A 162 -18.17 0.28 -13.29
N PHE A 163 -18.28 1.56 -12.92
CA PHE A 163 -19.08 2.54 -13.66
C PHE A 163 -18.48 2.89 -15.03
N GLN A 164 -17.15 2.89 -15.17
CA GLN A 164 -16.47 3.11 -16.46
C GLN A 164 -16.63 1.93 -17.43
N ASN A 165 -16.87 0.72 -16.92
CA ASN A 165 -17.02 -0.50 -17.73
C ASN A 165 -18.47 -0.95 -17.89
N LEU A 166 -19.45 -0.09 -17.56
CA LEU A 166 -20.86 -0.41 -17.79
C LEU A 166 -21.14 -0.54 -19.29
N PRO A 167 -21.94 -1.52 -19.71
CA PRO A 167 -22.41 -1.59 -21.09
C PRO A 167 -23.25 -0.35 -21.42
N LYS A 168 -23.35 -0.03 -22.72
CA LYS A 168 -24.26 1.03 -23.16
C LYS A 168 -25.68 0.71 -22.70
N PHE A 169 -26.32 1.72 -22.13
CA PHE A 169 -27.71 1.61 -21.68
C PHE A 169 -28.64 1.42 -22.88
N GLU A 170 -29.47 0.39 -22.84
CA GLU A 170 -30.57 0.18 -23.78
C GLU A 170 -31.79 0.96 -23.26
N GLU A 171 -32.22 2.00 -23.98
CA GLU A 171 -33.22 2.98 -23.53
C GLU A 171 -34.60 2.38 -23.17
N GLU A 172 -34.88 1.14 -23.57
CA GLU A 172 -36.19 0.51 -23.39
C GLU A 172 -36.39 -0.10 -21.98
N THR A 173 -35.32 -0.34 -21.22
CA THR A 173 -35.41 -1.08 -19.94
C THR A 173 -35.20 -0.21 -18.70
N GLU A 174 -36.26 -0.02 -17.91
CA GLU A 174 -36.21 0.65 -16.60
C GLU A 174 -35.70 -0.28 -15.47
N TYR A 175 -34.39 -0.56 -15.47
CA TYR A 175 -33.77 -1.49 -14.48
C TYR A 175 -33.97 -1.06 -13.02
N ILE A 176 -34.00 0.24 -12.73
CA ILE A 176 -34.19 0.75 -11.36
C ILE A 176 -35.62 0.44 -10.88
N GLU A 177 -36.61 0.52 -11.76
CA GLU A 177 -38.00 0.20 -11.42
C GLU A 177 -38.20 -1.31 -11.27
N GLN A 178 -37.59 -2.12 -12.13
CA GLN A 178 -37.57 -3.58 -11.95
C GLN A 178 -36.94 -3.98 -10.61
N LEU A 179 -35.86 -3.33 -10.21
CA LEU A 179 -35.24 -3.54 -8.91
C LEU A 179 -36.18 -3.13 -7.77
N ALA A 180 -36.85 -1.97 -7.89
CA ALA A 180 -37.84 -1.54 -6.91
C ALA A 180 -38.98 -2.56 -6.76
N ASP A 181 -39.44 -3.15 -7.87
CA ASP A 181 -40.55 -4.10 -7.88
C ASP A 181 -40.21 -5.47 -7.29
N THR A 182 -38.95 -5.73 -6.95
CA THR A 182 -38.58 -6.91 -6.13
C THR A 182 -39.12 -6.81 -4.69
N ILE A 183 -39.55 -5.63 -4.26
CA ILE A 183 -40.15 -5.39 -2.94
C ILE A 183 -41.61 -4.95 -3.11
N THR A 184 -42.52 -5.73 -2.53
CA THR A 184 -43.96 -5.43 -2.51
C THR A 184 -44.33 -4.57 -1.30
N THR A 185 -45.06 -3.48 -1.53
CA THR A 185 -45.39 -2.48 -0.51
C THR A 185 -46.85 -2.06 -0.58
N THR A 186 -47.37 -1.39 0.45
CA THR A 186 -48.75 -0.85 0.44
C THR A 186 -48.96 0.30 -0.53
N LYS A 187 -47.88 0.98 -0.95
CA LYS A 187 -47.93 2.14 -1.84
C LYS A 187 -46.86 1.97 -2.92
N GLN A 188 -47.06 1.00 -3.82
CA GLN A 188 -46.05 0.59 -4.80
C GLN A 188 -45.55 1.75 -5.67
N GLU A 189 -46.44 2.60 -6.18
CA GLU A 189 -46.03 3.75 -7.00
C GLU A 189 -45.19 4.77 -6.23
N LEU A 190 -45.57 5.05 -4.97
CA LEU A 190 -44.78 5.93 -4.11
C LEU A 190 -43.41 5.31 -3.80
N TRP A 191 -43.37 4.00 -3.58
CA TRP A 191 -42.14 3.25 -3.36
C TRP A 191 -41.19 3.35 -4.56
N ARG A 192 -41.66 3.11 -5.79
CA ARG A 192 -40.85 3.23 -7.01
C ARG A 192 -40.22 4.62 -7.12
N ILE A 193 -41.02 5.68 -6.92
CA ILE A 193 -40.54 7.07 -6.98
C ILE A 193 -39.48 7.35 -5.91
N CYS A 194 -39.76 6.94 -4.66
CA CYS A 194 -38.86 7.13 -3.52
C CYS A 194 -37.55 6.35 -3.71
N PHE A 195 -37.64 5.09 -4.12
CA PHE A 195 -36.50 4.22 -4.38
C PHE A 195 -35.62 4.76 -5.50
N LYS A 196 -36.21 5.15 -6.64
CA LYS A 196 -35.48 5.72 -7.77
C LYS A 196 -34.70 6.98 -7.36
N LYS A 197 -35.33 7.91 -6.62
CA LYS A 197 -34.65 9.11 -6.10
C LYS A 197 -33.52 8.77 -5.13
N TRP A 198 -33.78 7.88 -4.17
CA TRP A 198 -32.78 7.48 -3.19
C TRP A 198 -31.61 6.74 -3.83
N PHE A 199 -31.87 5.85 -4.78
CA PHE A 199 -30.86 5.03 -5.45
C PHE A 199 -29.95 5.89 -6.33
N VAL A 200 -30.52 6.80 -7.12
CA VAL A 200 -29.75 7.77 -7.92
C VAL A 200 -28.90 8.66 -7.01
N ALA A 201 -29.45 9.16 -5.91
CA ALA A 201 -28.69 9.95 -4.95
C ALA A 201 -27.57 9.14 -4.27
N MET A 202 -27.81 7.86 -3.97
CA MET A 202 -26.80 6.95 -3.41
C MET A 202 -25.64 6.74 -4.39
N VAL A 203 -25.92 6.45 -5.66
CA VAL A 203 -24.89 6.29 -6.70
C VAL A 203 -24.10 7.59 -6.89
N ALA A 204 -24.77 8.75 -6.89
CA ALA A 204 -24.09 10.05 -6.98
C ALA A 204 -23.11 10.28 -5.82
N CYS A 205 -23.43 9.85 -4.59
CA CYS A 205 -22.53 9.97 -3.44
C CYS A 205 -21.33 9.03 -3.48
N VAL A 206 -21.48 7.89 -4.15
CA VAL A 206 -20.36 6.97 -4.36
C VAL A 206 -19.38 7.55 -5.39
N LEU A 207 -19.87 8.27 -6.39
CA LEU A 207 -19.09 8.81 -7.49
C LEU A 207 -18.50 10.21 -7.25
N ASP A 208 -19.14 11.03 -6.41
CA ASP A 208 -18.71 12.38 -6.10
C ASP A 208 -18.78 12.61 -4.59
N GLU A 209 -17.61 12.73 -3.95
CA GLU A 209 -17.44 12.97 -2.52
C GLU A 209 -18.14 14.26 -2.03
N LYS A 210 -18.46 15.20 -2.93
CA LYS A 210 -19.19 16.44 -2.59
C LYS A 210 -20.69 16.23 -2.49
N GLN A 211 -21.22 15.14 -3.03
CA GLN A 211 -22.64 14.84 -2.98
C GLN A 211 -23.00 14.16 -1.66
N VAL A 212 -24.11 14.58 -1.08
CA VAL A 212 -24.64 13.97 0.15
C VAL A 212 -26.06 13.51 -0.10
N ASN A 213 -26.31 12.23 0.13
CA ASN A 213 -27.64 11.66 0.04
C ASN A 213 -28.42 12.09 1.29
N GLN A 214 -29.28 13.08 1.12
CA GLN A 214 -30.15 13.58 2.19
C GLN A 214 -31.41 12.73 2.37
N THR A 215 -31.54 11.60 1.68
CA THR A 215 -32.69 10.70 1.78
C THR A 215 -32.32 9.37 2.45
N VAL A 216 -33.22 8.89 3.30
CA VAL A 216 -33.13 7.57 3.94
C VAL A 216 -34.43 6.81 3.67
N ILE A 217 -34.29 5.53 3.31
CA ILE A 217 -35.40 4.58 3.23
C ILE A 217 -35.45 3.81 4.54
N VAL A 218 -36.59 3.89 5.24
CA VAL A 218 -36.85 3.07 6.44
C VAL A 218 -37.89 2.02 6.11
N PHE A 219 -37.51 0.75 6.23
CA PHE A 219 -38.43 -0.38 6.14
C PHE A 219 -39.00 -0.70 7.53
N SER A 220 -40.32 -0.82 7.63
CA SER A 220 -40.98 -1.25 8.87
C SER A 220 -42.06 -2.27 8.57
N GLY A 221 -42.07 -3.40 9.32
CA GLY A 221 -43.03 -4.48 9.19
C GLY A 221 -43.38 -5.07 10.56
N LYS A 222 -44.38 -5.96 10.62
CA LYS A 222 -44.69 -6.69 11.87
C LYS A 222 -43.45 -7.50 12.28
N GLN A 223 -42.94 -7.24 13.49
CA GLN A 223 -41.79 -7.93 14.03
C GLN A 223 -42.19 -9.35 14.48
N GLY A 224 -41.52 -10.37 13.93
CA GLY A 224 -41.64 -11.76 14.39
C GLY A 224 -41.90 -12.77 13.28
N LEU A 225 -40.85 -13.17 12.56
CA LEU A 225 -40.64 -14.51 11.98
C LEU A 225 -39.21 -14.59 11.40
N GLY A 226 -38.31 -15.16 12.20
CA GLY A 226 -37.21 -16.02 11.73
C GLY A 226 -36.06 -15.39 10.94
N ASN A 227 -34.91 -15.29 11.60
CA ASN A 227 -33.59 -15.15 11.01
C ASN A 227 -33.19 -16.38 10.15
N HIS A 228 -33.86 -16.68 9.04
CA HIS A 228 -33.36 -17.58 7.99
C HIS A 228 -34.06 -17.21 6.68
N LEU A 229 -33.28 -16.83 5.67
CA LEU A 229 -33.73 -16.76 4.28
C LEU A 229 -34.16 -18.17 3.86
N ASP A 230 -35.42 -18.53 4.07
CA ASP A 230 -36.02 -19.70 3.46
C ASP A 230 -36.79 -19.26 2.22
N ARG A 231 -36.29 -19.71 1.07
CA ARG A 231 -36.98 -19.62 -0.22
C ARG A 231 -38.22 -20.50 -0.15
N LYS A 232 -39.35 -19.95 0.32
CA LYS A 232 -40.74 -20.34 0.00
C LYS A 232 -41.70 -19.83 1.09
N THR A 233 -41.95 -18.53 1.11
CA THR A 233 -43.21 -18.04 1.67
C THR A 233 -43.53 -16.71 1.03
N ASN A 234 -44.53 -16.72 0.16
CA ASN A 234 -45.22 -15.55 -0.36
C ASN A 234 -46.08 -14.93 0.76
N ALA A 235 -45.44 -14.62 1.90
CA ALA A 235 -46.09 -13.97 3.01
C ALA A 235 -46.00 -12.46 2.76
N GLU A 236 -47.15 -11.86 2.49
CA GLU A 236 -47.39 -10.43 2.32
C GLU A 236 -46.93 -9.64 3.56
N THR A 237 -45.62 -9.50 3.72
CA THR A 237 -45.03 -8.63 4.72
C THR A 237 -45.09 -7.23 4.15
N THR A 238 -46.25 -6.60 4.34
CA THR A 238 -46.46 -5.20 4.01
C THR A 238 -45.43 -4.36 4.76
N GLN A 239 -44.42 -3.90 4.03
CA GLN A 239 -43.45 -2.94 4.57
C GLN A 239 -44.04 -1.53 4.41
N ARG A 240 -44.10 -0.78 5.52
CA ARG A 240 -44.34 0.66 5.50
C ARG A 240 -43.02 1.36 5.26
N ILE A 241 -43.01 2.27 4.30
CA ILE A 241 -41.86 3.07 3.90
C ILE A 241 -42.07 4.51 4.34
N HIS A 242 -41.05 5.05 5.00
CA HIS A 242 -40.94 6.46 5.28
C HIS A 242 -39.69 7.00 4.58
N LEU A 243 -39.88 8.01 3.73
CA LEU A 243 -38.78 8.78 3.15
C LEU A 243 -38.58 10.02 4.01
N PHE A 244 -37.45 10.08 4.72
CA PHE A 244 -37.05 11.28 5.44
C PHE A 244 -36.06 12.06 4.58
N ARG A 245 -36.28 13.37 4.44
CA ARG A 245 -35.31 14.31 3.86
C ARG A 245 -34.62 15.04 5.00
N ASN A 246 -33.32 14.87 5.13
CA ASN A 246 -32.55 15.55 6.16
C ASN A 246 -32.30 16.98 5.70
N HIS A 247 -33.11 17.93 6.19
CA HIS A 247 -32.85 19.34 6.01
C HIS A 247 -31.73 19.75 6.97
N LYS A 248 -30.47 19.68 6.53
CA LYS A 248 -29.45 20.53 7.15
C LYS A 248 -29.73 21.95 6.67
N SER A 249 -30.41 22.73 7.51
CA SER A 249 -30.36 24.17 7.45
C SER A 249 -28.90 24.58 7.66
N GLU A 250 -28.32 25.25 6.67
CA GLU A 250 -27.09 26.00 6.84
C GLU A 250 -27.28 26.99 7.99
N GLN A 251 -26.45 26.83 9.03
CA GLN A 251 -26.12 27.87 10.01
C GLN A 251 -24.63 28.14 9.89
#